data_AF-A0A2W4CS66-F1
#
_entry.id   AF-A0A2W4CS66-F1
#
_cell.length_a   1.000
_cell.length_b   1.000
_cell.length_c   1.000
_cell.angle_alpha   90.00
_cell.angle_beta   90.00
_cell.angle_gamma   90.00
#
_symmetry.space_group_name_H-M   'P 1'
#
loop_
_entity.id
_entity.type
_entity.pdbx_description
1 polymer ?
#
loop_
_entity_poly.entity_id
_entity_poly.type
_entity_poly.pdbx_seq_one_letter_code
_entity_poly.pdbx_strand_id
1 'polypeptide(L)'
;MSKPFISQIEFVKRHLITKVSTFNARSAIYRLDALLFDLAEVKPLLEPVLEERLAPAFFEFVSYYKVGFATCLEWHAKSRLYDLFVFDPKTIEKDDINRAVSENKLPTMISEGVTVPHLLAAATGISTMETYVNTMGRVLKALGAKTTISQILAQADEGVTDGQLLNQLFDERNSLVHEISLMDIGHRNIRISTSFEDALATGNRVMRIIRAIEAQITECAPEEFPNRLTADGYEVDEEETLRHRIKKIEQKIESALSSFDSSDTITIEKWQEMRIGSEKYISAELDFINRLNLAGAQYFDVRPFMKENLLKQRLQYLEFIANEVVGVDA
;
A
#
# COMPACT_ATOMS: atom_id res chain seq x y z
N MET A 1 13.20 -32.39 6.66
CA MET A 1 14.15 -31.29 6.40
C MET A 1 13.36 -29.99 6.46
N SER A 2 13.69 -29.07 7.37
CA SER A 2 13.06 -27.74 7.41
C SER A 2 13.41 -26.99 6.13
N LYS A 3 12.43 -26.37 5.47
CA LYS A 3 12.69 -25.50 4.31
C LYS A 3 13.66 -24.37 4.74
N PRO A 4 14.63 -23.98 3.89
CA PRO A 4 15.52 -22.87 4.21
C PRO A 4 14.70 -21.59 4.48
N PHE A 5 15.02 -20.93 5.60
CA PHE A 5 14.33 -19.75 6.08
C PHE A 5 14.76 -18.52 5.27
N ILE A 6 13.88 -18.02 4.40
CA ILE A 6 14.12 -16.81 3.61
C ILE A 6 13.15 -15.74 4.09
N SER A 7 13.66 -14.76 4.84
CA SER A 7 12.86 -13.74 5.53
C SER A 7 11.94 -12.95 4.59
N GLN A 8 12.39 -12.65 3.36
CA GLN A 8 11.56 -11.95 2.37
C GLN A 8 10.36 -12.77 1.91
N ILE A 9 10.50 -14.10 1.77
CA ILE A 9 9.40 -14.97 1.33
C ILE A 9 8.36 -15.12 2.43
N GLU A 10 8.80 -15.28 3.68
CA GLU A 10 7.89 -15.33 4.83
C GLU A 10 7.16 -14.00 5.04
N PHE A 11 7.86 -12.87 4.85
CA PHE A 11 7.23 -11.55 4.84
C PHE A 11 6.11 -11.48 3.80
N VAL A 12 6.41 -11.86 2.56
CA VAL A 12 5.45 -11.84 1.45
C VAL A 12 4.23 -12.73 1.74
N LYS A 13 4.46 -13.93 2.28
CA LYS A 13 3.37 -14.85 2.64
C LYS A 13 2.44 -14.30 3.72
N ARG A 14 2.99 -13.60 4.71
CA ARG A 14 2.21 -13.04 5.83
C ARG A 14 1.39 -11.83 5.42
N HIS A 15 1.90 -11.02 4.50
CA HIS A 15 1.37 -9.67 4.29
C HIS A 15 0.81 -9.41 2.90
N LEU A 16 1.19 -10.19 1.88
CA LEU A 16 0.77 -9.95 0.49
C LEU A 16 -0.09 -11.08 -0.10
N ILE A 17 0.26 -12.35 0.12
CA ILE A 17 -0.41 -13.51 -0.53
C ILE A 17 -1.74 -13.87 0.16
N THR A 18 -2.04 -13.25 1.30
CA THR A 18 -3.28 -13.47 2.03
C THR A 18 -4.49 -12.91 1.29
N LYS A 19 -5.68 -13.50 1.51
CA LYS A 19 -6.97 -13.01 0.96
C LYS A 19 -7.28 -11.56 1.32
N VAL A 20 -6.63 -11.05 2.37
CA VAL A 20 -6.61 -9.63 2.73
C VAL A 20 -5.14 -9.23 2.79
N SER A 21 -4.65 -8.52 1.78
CA SER A 21 -3.29 -8.00 1.79
C SER A 21 -3.21 -6.84 2.79
N THR A 22 -2.22 -6.89 3.69
CA THR A 22 -1.91 -5.78 4.61
C THR A 22 -0.74 -4.94 4.09
N PHE A 23 -0.15 -5.35 2.98
CA PHE A 23 0.94 -4.63 2.34
C PHE A 23 0.40 -3.62 1.32
N ASN A 24 -0.26 -2.59 1.84
CA ASN A 24 -0.76 -1.47 1.06
C ASN A 24 -0.54 -0.16 1.84
N ALA A 25 -0.63 0.97 1.14
CA ALA A 25 -0.46 2.29 1.75
C ALA A 25 -1.52 2.56 2.84
N ARG A 26 -2.76 2.08 2.66
CA ARG A 26 -3.83 2.24 3.65
C ARG A 26 -3.46 1.65 5.00
N SER A 27 -2.83 0.47 5.02
CA SER A 27 -2.41 -0.20 6.25
C SER A 27 -1.36 0.61 7.00
N ALA A 28 -0.44 1.28 6.29
CA ALA A 28 0.52 2.19 6.91
C ALA A 28 -0.17 3.42 7.52
N ILE A 29 -1.12 4.03 6.79
CA ILE A 29 -1.91 5.17 7.29
C ILE A 29 -2.71 4.78 8.52
N TYR A 30 -3.44 3.66 8.45
CA TYR A 30 -4.24 3.15 9.56
C TYR A 30 -3.38 2.87 10.79
N ARG A 31 -2.21 2.24 10.61
CA ARG A 31 -1.30 1.98 11.73
C ARG A 31 -0.79 3.27 12.35
N LEU A 32 -0.48 4.28 11.54
CA LEU A 32 -0.04 5.58 12.02
C LEU A 32 -1.15 6.34 12.75
N ASP A 33 -2.38 6.33 12.24
CA ASP A 33 -3.55 6.87 12.95
C ASP A 33 -3.75 6.17 14.30
N ALA A 34 -3.64 4.83 14.35
CA ALA A 34 -3.74 4.07 15.59
C ALA A 34 -2.62 4.44 16.57
N LEU A 35 -1.37 4.60 16.11
CA LEU A 35 -0.27 5.06 16.95
C LEU A 35 -0.53 6.47 17.52
N LEU A 36 -1.06 7.39 16.72
CA LEU A 36 -1.40 8.74 17.16
C LEU A 36 -2.53 8.72 18.20
N PHE A 37 -3.54 7.90 17.96
CA PHE A 37 -4.65 7.70 18.90
C PHE A 37 -4.16 7.10 20.21
N ASP A 38 -3.39 6.01 20.16
CA ASP A 38 -2.78 5.36 21.32
C ASP A 38 -1.96 6.39 22.13
N LEU A 39 -1.14 7.20 21.45
CA LEU A 39 -0.31 8.21 22.09
C LEU A 39 -1.14 9.29 22.79
N ALA A 40 -2.23 9.73 22.17
CA ALA A 40 -3.16 10.72 22.72
C ALA A 40 -3.96 10.18 23.90
N GLU A 41 -4.38 8.92 23.88
CA GLU A 41 -5.09 8.27 25.00
C GLU A 41 -4.19 7.96 26.18
N VAL A 42 -2.96 7.51 25.90
CA VAL A 42 -2.01 7.09 26.93
C VAL A 42 -1.42 8.29 27.67
N LYS A 43 -1.21 9.42 26.98
CA LYS A 43 -0.67 10.65 27.57
C LYS A 43 -1.34 11.02 28.90
N PRO A 44 -2.65 11.29 29.00
CA PRO A 44 -3.29 11.72 30.26
C PRO A 44 -3.23 10.67 31.38
N LEU A 45 -2.97 9.40 31.05
CA LEU A 45 -2.91 8.30 32.02
C LEU A 45 -1.50 8.07 32.55
N LEU A 46 -0.49 8.08 31.66
CA LEU A 46 0.89 7.81 32.03
C LEU A 46 1.65 9.06 32.46
N GLU A 47 1.37 10.22 31.85
CA GLU A 47 2.08 11.48 32.12
C GLU A 47 2.05 11.92 33.59
N PRO A 48 0.94 11.82 34.33
CA PRO A 48 0.97 12.13 35.75
C PRO A 48 1.81 11.12 36.56
N VAL A 49 1.81 9.85 36.15
CA VAL A 49 2.41 8.74 36.91
C VAL A 49 3.93 8.69 36.74
N LEU A 50 4.46 8.93 35.53
CA LEU A 50 5.92 8.89 35.32
C LEU A 50 6.60 10.24 35.67
N GLU A 51 5.85 11.34 35.85
CA GLU A 51 6.36 12.61 36.39
C GLU A 51 6.72 12.49 37.88
N GLU A 52 5.99 11.65 38.62
CA GLU A 52 6.28 11.34 40.02
C GLU A 52 7.52 10.44 40.20
N ARG A 53 8.06 9.86 39.13
CA ARG A 53 9.25 9.00 39.19
C ARG A 53 10.54 9.82 39.19
N LEU A 54 11.54 9.34 39.94
CA LEU A 54 12.85 9.98 40.13
C LEU A 54 13.67 10.16 38.83
N ALA A 55 13.28 9.44 37.77
CA ALA A 55 13.61 9.67 36.38
C ALA A 55 12.33 9.48 35.56
N PRO A 56 11.87 10.46 34.77
CA PRO A 56 10.66 10.31 33.97
C PRO A 56 10.91 9.23 32.93
N ALA A 57 10.31 8.04 33.09
CA ALA A 57 10.49 6.91 32.17
C ALA A 57 9.71 7.08 30.85
N PHE A 58 9.15 8.26 30.60
CA PHE A 58 8.41 8.61 29.38
C PHE A 58 9.20 8.35 28.12
N PHE A 59 10.50 8.63 28.15
CA PHE A 59 11.35 8.52 26.98
C PHE A 59 11.43 7.09 26.45
N GLU A 60 11.40 6.05 27.30
CA GLU A 60 11.42 4.65 26.83
C GLU A 60 10.13 4.34 26.08
N PHE A 61 8.99 4.78 26.63
CA PHE A 61 7.68 4.55 26.03
C PHE A 61 7.51 5.31 24.70
N VAL A 62 7.86 6.60 24.71
CA VAL A 62 7.72 7.49 23.56
C VAL A 62 8.70 7.14 22.43
N SER A 63 9.88 6.58 22.75
CA SER A 63 10.85 6.13 21.74
C SER A 63 10.30 5.00 20.85
N TYR A 64 9.40 4.15 21.35
CA TYR A 64 8.77 3.11 20.52
C TYR A 64 7.87 3.71 19.43
N TYR A 65 7.27 4.89 19.64
CA TYR A 65 6.47 5.55 18.62
C TYR A 65 7.32 6.04 17.47
N LYS A 66 8.55 6.53 17.72
CA LYS A 66 9.50 6.92 16.66
C LYS A 66 9.83 5.75 15.74
N VAL A 67 10.11 4.57 16.33
CA VAL A 67 10.31 3.34 15.57
C VAL A 67 9.04 2.99 14.78
N GLY A 68 7.86 3.12 15.39
CA GLY A 68 6.57 2.92 14.74
C GLY A 68 6.34 3.84 13.54
N PHE A 69 6.62 5.13 13.67
CA PHE A 69 6.46 6.13 12.60
C PHE A 69 7.40 5.85 11.42
N ALA A 70 8.69 5.58 11.70
CA ALA A 70 9.66 5.17 10.68
C ALA A 70 9.24 3.88 9.97
N THR A 71 8.69 2.91 10.72
CA THR A 71 8.18 1.66 10.15
C THR A 71 6.97 1.90 9.24
N CYS A 72 6.07 2.83 9.59
CA CYS A 72 4.95 3.21 8.73
C CYS A 72 5.43 3.84 7.42
N LEU A 73 6.45 4.69 7.46
CA LEU A 73 7.08 5.26 6.25
C LEU A 73 7.72 4.18 5.38
N GLU A 74 8.48 3.25 5.98
CA GLU A 74 9.06 2.11 5.29
C GLU A 74 7.98 1.26 4.60
N TRP A 75 6.89 0.95 5.32
CA TRP A 75 5.77 0.18 4.78
C TRP A 75 5.06 0.88 3.62
N HIS A 76 4.78 2.17 3.79
CA HIS A 76 4.20 3.03 2.76
C HIS A 76 5.05 3.05 1.49
N ALA A 77 6.36 3.31 1.59
CA ALA A 77 7.23 3.35 0.42
C ALA A 77 7.34 1.98 -0.28
N LYS A 78 7.47 0.90 0.50
CA LYS A 78 7.55 -0.46 -0.03
C LYS A 78 6.26 -0.88 -0.75
N SER A 79 5.10 -0.60 -0.16
CA SER A 79 3.80 -0.90 -0.77
C SER A 79 3.59 -0.11 -2.06
N ARG A 80 3.93 1.19 -2.10
CA ARG A 80 3.83 1.98 -3.35
C ARG A 80 4.81 1.54 -4.43
N LEU A 81 5.98 1.06 -4.04
CA LEU A 81 6.91 0.45 -4.99
C LEU A 81 6.36 -0.86 -5.57
N TYR A 82 5.69 -1.67 -4.74
CA TYR A 82 4.97 -2.85 -5.22
C TYR A 82 3.85 -2.49 -6.19
N ASP A 83 3.00 -1.53 -5.85
CA ASP A 83 1.92 -1.06 -6.73
C ASP A 83 2.47 -0.60 -8.07
N LEU A 84 3.58 0.15 -8.07
CA LEU A 84 4.28 0.57 -9.28
C LEU A 84 4.76 -0.62 -10.13
N PHE A 85 5.39 -1.62 -9.53
CA PHE A 85 5.91 -2.77 -10.26
C PHE A 85 4.81 -3.70 -10.80
N VAL A 86 3.65 -3.73 -10.14
CA VAL A 86 2.46 -4.43 -10.64
C VAL A 86 1.85 -3.67 -11.80
N PHE A 87 1.77 -2.34 -11.69
CA PHE A 87 1.16 -1.47 -12.70
C PHE A 87 2.02 -1.34 -13.97
N ASP A 88 3.30 -1.01 -13.82
CA ASP A 88 4.24 -0.88 -14.92
C ASP A 88 5.56 -1.63 -14.62
N PRO A 89 5.62 -2.94 -14.95
CA PRO A 89 6.82 -3.75 -14.73
C PRO A 89 8.08 -3.23 -15.45
N LYS A 90 7.95 -2.34 -16.45
CA LYS A 90 9.10 -1.77 -17.17
C LYS A 90 9.91 -0.80 -16.31
N THR A 91 9.35 -0.34 -15.20
CA THR A 91 10.02 0.53 -14.22
C THR A 91 10.97 -0.20 -13.28
N ILE A 92 10.98 -1.55 -13.33
CA ILE A 92 11.90 -2.38 -12.56
C ILE A 92 13.33 -2.17 -13.09
N GLU A 93 14.22 -1.71 -12.21
CA GLU A 93 15.63 -1.48 -12.54
C GLU A 93 16.46 -2.73 -12.25
N LYS A 94 17.62 -2.84 -12.92
CA LYS A 94 18.54 -3.98 -12.73
C LYS A 94 18.97 -4.14 -11.27
N ASP A 95 19.15 -3.03 -10.56
CA ASP A 95 19.54 -3.03 -9.15
C ASP A 95 18.44 -3.57 -8.24
N ASP A 96 17.15 -3.38 -8.58
CA ASP A 96 16.04 -3.98 -7.84
C ASP A 96 16.13 -5.52 -7.92
N ILE A 97 16.41 -6.04 -9.12
CA ILE A 97 16.55 -7.48 -9.37
C ILE A 97 17.76 -8.05 -8.62
N ASN A 98 18.92 -7.39 -8.72
CA ASN A 98 20.16 -7.84 -8.09
C ASN A 98 20.03 -7.92 -6.55
N ARG A 99 19.27 -7.00 -5.94
CA ARG A 99 19.05 -6.98 -4.48
C ARG A 99 18.07 -8.06 -4.03
N ALA A 100 17.07 -8.37 -4.85
CA ALA A 100 15.96 -9.19 -4.46
C ALA A 100 16.15 -10.68 -4.80
N VAL A 101 16.64 -10.96 -6.00
CA VAL A 101 16.68 -12.30 -6.61
C VAL A 101 18.07 -12.91 -6.45
N SER A 102 18.16 -14.03 -5.75
CA SER A 102 19.34 -14.90 -5.75
C SER A 102 18.95 -16.30 -6.23
N GLU A 103 19.90 -17.08 -6.75
CA GLU A 103 19.66 -18.43 -7.29
C GLU A 103 18.90 -19.33 -6.30
N ASN A 104 19.13 -19.15 -5.00
CA ASN A 104 18.48 -19.92 -3.94
C ASN A 104 17.05 -19.43 -3.61
N LYS A 105 16.69 -18.19 -3.95
CA LYS A 105 15.36 -17.62 -3.68
C LYS A 105 14.34 -18.01 -4.75
N LEU A 106 14.76 -18.13 -6.01
CA LEU A 106 13.87 -18.42 -7.14
C LEU A 106 13.07 -19.73 -6.99
N PRO A 107 13.66 -20.88 -6.63
CA PRO A 107 12.90 -22.12 -6.43
C PRO A 107 11.87 -21.99 -5.30
N THR A 108 12.23 -21.30 -4.22
CA THR A 108 11.33 -21.09 -3.09
C THR A 108 10.18 -20.15 -3.47
N MET A 109 10.43 -19.12 -4.28
CA MET A 109 9.37 -18.23 -4.81
C MET A 109 8.32 -19.01 -5.60
N ILE A 110 8.78 -19.85 -6.54
CA ILE A 110 7.88 -20.68 -7.36
C ILE A 110 7.07 -21.60 -6.47
N SER A 111 7.71 -22.25 -5.49
CA SER A 111 7.03 -23.19 -4.59
C SER A 111 5.98 -22.54 -3.68
N GLU A 112 6.11 -21.24 -3.39
CA GLU A 112 5.24 -20.50 -2.48
C GLU A 112 4.27 -19.55 -3.23
N GLY A 113 4.25 -19.55 -4.56
CA GLY A 113 3.35 -18.73 -5.37
C GLY A 113 3.63 -17.22 -5.30
N VAL A 114 4.87 -16.83 -4.97
CA VAL A 114 5.30 -15.43 -4.86
C VAL A 114 5.60 -14.85 -6.25
N THR A 115 5.02 -13.71 -6.61
CA THR A 115 5.35 -13.03 -7.88
C THR A 115 6.60 -12.16 -7.76
N VAL A 116 7.21 -11.78 -8.89
CA VAL A 116 8.43 -10.96 -8.91
C VAL A 116 8.25 -9.60 -8.21
N PRO A 117 7.21 -8.79 -8.52
CA PRO A 117 6.95 -7.53 -7.81
C PRO A 117 6.93 -7.64 -6.29
N HIS A 118 6.33 -8.70 -5.74
CA HIS A 118 6.28 -8.96 -4.29
C HIS A 118 7.67 -9.04 -3.68
N LEU A 119 8.58 -9.77 -4.34
CA LEU A 119 9.93 -9.97 -3.86
C LEU A 119 10.77 -8.69 -3.96
N LEU A 120 10.65 -7.97 -5.09
CA LEU A 120 11.39 -6.73 -5.33
C LEU A 120 11.06 -5.68 -4.27
N ALA A 121 9.77 -5.45 -4.03
CA ALA A 121 9.32 -4.50 -3.02
C ALA A 121 9.72 -4.92 -1.60
N ALA A 122 9.57 -6.21 -1.26
CA ALA A 122 9.98 -6.72 0.05
C ALA A 122 11.50 -6.66 0.29
N ALA A 123 12.30 -6.84 -0.76
CA ALA A 123 13.76 -6.79 -0.67
C ALA A 123 14.34 -5.37 -0.72
N THR A 124 13.56 -4.37 -1.11
CA THR A 124 14.01 -2.98 -1.14
C THR A 124 14.18 -2.47 0.29
N GLY A 125 15.42 -2.16 0.68
CA GLY A 125 15.71 -1.57 1.99
C GLY A 125 15.32 -0.09 2.01
N ILE A 126 14.35 0.28 2.86
CA ILE A 126 13.98 1.68 3.14
C ILE A 126 14.36 1.96 4.60
N SER A 127 15.61 2.35 4.81
CA SER A 127 16.17 2.55 6.16
C SER A 127 16.78 3.93 6.39
N THR A 128 16.73 4.79 5.37
CA THR A 128 17.26 6.17 5.39
C THR A 128 16.29 7.11 4.67
N MET A 129 16.37 8.40 5.00
CA MET A 129 15.63 9.44 4.28
C MET A 129 15.93 9.40 2.78
N GLU A 130 17.20 9.26 2.39
CA GLU A 130 17.61 9.19 0.99
C GLU A 130 16.91 8.03 0.26
N THR A 131 16.91 6.83 0.84
CA THR A 131 16.21 5.68 0.24
C THR A 131 14.71 5.89 0.12
N TYR A 132 14.08 6.52 1.13
CA TYR A 132 12.65 6.84 1.10
C TYR A 132 12.33 7.85 -0.01
N VAL A 133 13.09 8.95 -0.09
CA VAL A 133 12.92 10.02 -1.08
C VAL A 133 13.13 9.48 -2.50
N ASN A 134 14.17 8.68 -2.70
CA ASN A 134 14.44 8.08 -4.01
C ASN A 134 13.31 7.13 -4.43
N THR A 135 12.81 6.28 -3.54
CA THR A 135 11.71 5.37 -3.83
C THR A 135 10.42 6.12 -4.16
N MET A 136 10.01 7.08 -3.32
CA MET A 136 8.80 7.84 -3.60
C MET A 136 8.94 8.75 -4.81
N GLY A 137 10.15 9.27 -5.07
CA GLY A 137 10.46 10.03 -6.28
C GLY A 137 10.31 9.20 -7.55
N ARG A 138 10.72 7.92 -7.53
CA ARG A 138 10.49 6.97 -8.64
C ARG A 138 8.99 6.77 -8.89
N VAL A 139 8.20 6.55 -7.83
CA VAL A 139 6.73 6.39 -7.93
C VAL A 139 6.08 7.62 -8.54
N LEU A 140 6.32 8.81 -7.98
CA LEU A 140 5.74 10.05 -8.49
C LEU A 140 6.15 10.35 -9.93
N LYS A 141 7.42 10.11 -10.28
CA LYS A 141 7.93 10.29 -11.64
C LYS A 141 7.26 9.35 -12.63
N ALA A 142 7.09 8.07 -12.27
CA ALA A 142 6.46 7.09 -13.14
C ALA A 142 4.97 7.41 -13.40
N LEU A 143 4.30 8.01 -12.42
CA LEU A 143 2.92 8.48 -12.55
C LEU A 143 2.80 9.86 -13.24
N GLY A 144 3.92 10.49 -13.61
CA GLY A 144 3.91 11.80 -14.26
C GLY A 144 3.51 12.96 -13.33
N ALA A 145 3.68 12.81 -12.02
CA ALA A 145 3.36 13.86 -11.06
C ALA A 145 4.25 15.11 -11.27
N LYS A 146 3.62 16.28 -11.22
CA LYS A 146 4.33 17.57 -11.37
C LYS A 146 5.11 17.96 -10.12
N THR A 147 4.61 17.56 -8.95
CA THR A 147 5.23 17.84 -7.66
C THR A 147 6.29 16.80 -7.36
N THR A 148 7.48 17.27 -6.98
CA THR A 148 8.59 16.42 -6.53
C THR A 148 8.50 16.13 -5.03
N ILE A 149 9.06 15.01 -4.60
CA ILE A 149 9.15 14.70 -3.15
C ILE A 149 9.88 15.81 -2.38
N SER A 150 10.92 16.39 -2.95
CA SER A 150 11.64 17.51 -2.32
C SER A 150 10.74 18.72 -2.07
N GLN A 151 9.77 19.01 -2.94
CA GLN A 151 8.79 20.09 -2.72
C GLN A 151 7.81 19.75 -1.59
N ILE A 152 7.37 18.50 -1.48
CA ILE A 152 6.53 18.04 -0.37
C ILE A 152 7.28 18.19 0.95
N LEU A 153 8.55 17.77 0.99
CA LEU A 153 9.40 17.78 2.18
C LEU A 153 9.97 19.17 2.54
N ALA A 154 9.76 20.19 1.70
CA ALA A 154 10.21 21.55 1.95
C ALA A 154 9.31 22.31 2.93
N GLN A 155 8.11 21.79 3.25
CA GLN A 155 7.27 22.36 4.30
C GLN A 155 8.02 22.37 5.63
N ALA A 156 7.84 23.43 6.42
CA ALA A 156 8.54 23.59 7.68
C ALA A 156 7.57 24.02 8.79
N ASP A 157 7.73 23.39 9.95
CA ASP A 157 7.12 23.80 11.20
C ASP A 157 8.25 24.17 12.17
N GLU A 158 8.12 25.33 12.84
CA GLU A 158 9.09 25.79 13.85
C GLU A 158 10.55 25.85 13.35
N GLY A 159 10.74 26.13 12.06
CA GLY A 159 12.06 26.23 11.45
C GLY A 159 12.71 24.89 11.07
N VAL A 160 12.03 23.76 11.31
CA VAL A 160 12.48 22.42 10.89
C VAL A 160 11.65 21.95 9.71
N THR A 161 12.32 21.67 8.59
CA THR A 161 11.64 21.12 7.40
C THR A 161 11.19 19.68 7.62
N ASP A 162 10.13 19.25 6.92
CA ASP A 162 9.65 17.87 6.94
C ASP A 162 10.75 16.91 6.47
N GLY A 163 11.61 17.32 5.54
CA GLY A 163 12.80 16.57 5.16
C GLY A 163 13.80 16.38 6.30
N GLN A 164 14.11 17.44 7.06
CA GLN A 164 15.00 17.35 8.23
C GLN A 164 14.40 16.46 9.32
N LEU A 165 13.09 16.56 9.56
CA LEU A 165 12.39 15.69 10.51
C LEU A 165 12.48 14.22 10.10
N LEU A 166 12.25 13.91 8.82
CA LEU A 166 12.37 12.53 8.34
C LEU A 166 13.80 12.00 8.49
N ASN A 167 14.82 12.81 8.21
CA ASN A 167 16.21 12.42 8.41
C ASN A 167 16.48 12.05 9.87
N GLN A 168 16.11 12.95 10.78
CA GLN A 168 16.24 12.71 12.21
C GLN A 168 15.49 11.44 12.64
N LEU A 169 14.27 11.22 12.15
CA LEU A 169 13.47 10.07 12.51
C LEU A 169 14.11 8.74 12.08
N PHE A 170 14.68 8.67 10.87
CA PHE A 170 15.40 7.48 10.41
C PHE A 170 16.70 7.25 11.21
N ASP A 171 17.44 8.30 11.51
CA ASP A 171 18.66 8.23 12.32
C ASP A 171 18.35 7.73 13.75
N GLU A 172 17.33 8.31 14.39
CA GLU A 172 16.87 7.90 15.72
C GLU A 172 16.35 6.47 15.74
N ARG A 173 15.57 6.04 14.74
CA ARG A 173 15.13 4.64 14.62
C ARG A 173 16.32 3.69 14.48
N ASN A 174 17.35 4.05 13.72
CA ASN A 174 18.54 3.21 13.58
C ASN A 174 19.32 3.14 14.90
N SER A 175 19.52 4.27 15.58
CA SER A 175 20.14 4.31 16.91
C SER A 175 19.38 3.42 17.90
N LEU A 176 18.06 3.53 17.97
CA LEU A 176 17.23 2.78 18.93
C LEU A 176 17.17 1.27 18.66
N VAL A 177 17.31 0.84 17.40
CA VAL A 177 17.14 -0.56 17.00
C VAL A 177 18.47 -1.30 16.90
N HIS A 178 19.55 -0.62 16.50
CA HIS A 178 20.82 -1.26 16.16
C HIS A 178 21.98 -0.85 17.06
N GLU A 179 21.82 0.22 17.83
CA GLU A 179 22.87 0.78 18.68
C GLU A 179 22.39 0.86 20.13
N ILE A 180 23.35 0.93 21.07
CA ILE A 180 23.07 1.24 22.46
C ILE A 180 23.93 2.46 22.80
N SER A 181 23.36 3.65 22.66
CA SER A 181 24.10 4.89 22.94
C SER A 181 24.10 5.21 24.43
N LEU A 182 25.15 5.92 24.89
CA LEU A 182 25.12 6.56 26.21
C LEU A 182 23.98 7.58 26.34
N MET A 183 23.48 8.11 25.22
CA MET A 183 22.29 8.97 25.21
C MET A 183 20.98 8.19 25.42
N ASP A 184 20.99 6.85 25.30
CA ASP A 184 19.83 5.98 25.51
C ASP A 184 19.86 5.35 26.91
N ILE A 185 21.02 4.79 27.31
CA ILE A 185 21.18 4.06 28.58
C ILE A 185 21.93 4.83 29.68
N GLY A 186 22.51 5.99 29.36
CA GLY A 186 23.38 6.75 30.28
C GLY A 186 22.64 7.46 31.41
N HIS A 187 23.31 8.37 32.10
CA HIS A 187 22.71 9.10 33.22
C HIS A 187 21.56 10.01 32.75
N ARG A 188 20.52 10.23 33.56
CA ARG A 188 19.30 11.00 33.18
C ARG A 188 19.58 12.38 32.54
N ASN A 189 20.68 13.03 32.93
CA ASN A 189 21.05 14.37 32.45
C ASN A 189 21.64 14.39 31.02
N ILE A 190 21.98 13.22 30.47
CA ILE A 190 22.50 13.09 29.10
C ILE A 190 21.53 12.34 28.19
N ARG A 191 20.39 11.88 28.71
CA ARG A 191 19.41 11.15 27.90
C ARG A 191 18.62 12.09 27.00
N ILE A 192 18.37 11.66 25.76
CA ILE A 192 17.44 12.37 24.88
C ILE A 192 16.01 12.08 25.36
N SER A 193 15.35 13.09 25.89
CA SER A 193 13.95 13.00 26.34
C SER A 193 13.02 13.57 25.26
N THR A 194 12.20 12.71 24.66
CA THR A 194 11.08 13.14 23.81
C THR A 194 9.81 13.16 24.66
N SER A 195 9.12 14.30 24.68
CA SER A 195 7.83 14.45 25.37
C SER A 195 6.70 13.78 24.57
N PHE A 196 5.53 13.60 25.20
CA PHE A 196 4.35 13.13 24.47
C PHE A 196 3.93 14.11 23.38
N GLU A 197 4.04 15.41 23.65
CA GLU A 197 3.76 16.49 22.70
C GLU A 197 4.67 16.41 21.48
N ASP A 198 5.98 16.27 21.70
CA ASP A 198 6.95 16.20 20.61
C ASP A 198 6.70 14.97 19.73
N ALA A 199 6.34 13.83 20.34
CA ALA A 199 6.01 12.62 19.60
C ALA A 199 4.68 12.72 18.85
N LEU A 200 3.66 13.35 19.45
CA LEU A 200 2.40 13.65 18.75
C LEU A 200 2.64 14.59 17.58
N ALA A 201 3.42 15.66 17.78
CA ALA A 201 3.79 16.59 16.73
C ALA A 201 4.55 15.87 15.59
N THR A 202 5.53 15.05 15.94
CA THR A 202 6.29 14.24 14.97
C THR A 202 5.38 13.31 14.18
N GLY A 203 4.52 12.54 14.84
CA GLY A 203 3.61 11.61 14.17
C GLY A 203 2.59 12.32 13.27
N ASN A 204 2.06 13.48 13.69
CA ASN A 204 1.17 14.29 12.88
C ASN A 204 1.86 14.83 11.62
N ARG A 205 3.13 15.24 11.73
CA ARG A 205 3.94 15.64 10.57
C ARG A 205 4.19 14.47 9.62
N VAL A 206 4.51 13.28 10.15
CA VAL A 206 4.63 12.06 9.33
C VAL A 206 3.32 11.74 8.61
N MET A 207 2.17 11.86 9.28
CA MET A 207 0.85 11.64 8.67
C MET A 207 0.58 12.66 7.55
N ARG A 208 0.88 13.94 7.79
CA ARG A 208 0.78 15.00 6.78
C ARG A 208 1.63 14.70 5.56
N ILE A 209 2.88 14.27 5.74
CA ILE A 209 3.78 13.91 4.64
C ILE A 209 3.19 12.77 3.80
N ILE A 210 2.75 11.68 4.45
CA ILE A 210 2.15 10.55 3.74
C ILE A 210 0.91 11.01 2.96
N ARG A 211 0.00 11.76 3.59
CA ARG A 211 -1.20 12.27 2.91
C ARG A 211 -0.89 13.20 1.74
N ALA A 212 0.15 14.04 1.86
CA ALA A 212 0.58 14.90 0.76
C ALA A 212 1.12 14.11 -0.44
N ILE A 213 1.87 13.03 -0.18
CA ILE A 213 2.35 12.13 -1.24
C ILE A 213 1.18 11.38 -1.87
N GLU A 214 0.28 10.84 -1.05
CA GLU A 214 -0.90 10.12 -1.50
C GLU A 214 -1.85 11.00 -2.32
N ALA A 215 -2.05 12.26 -1.94
CA ALA A 215 -2.82 13.20 -2.74
C ALA A 215 -2.23 13.38 -4.15
N GLN A 216 -0.90 13.43 -4.29
CA GLN A 216 -0.24 13.51 -5.60
C GLN A 216 -0.38 12.21 -6.40
N ILE A 217 -0.32 11.05 -5.73
CA ILE A 217 -0.58 9.76 -6.37
C ILE A 217 -2.04 9.72 -6.84
N THR A 218 -3.02 10.05 -6.01
CA THR A 218 -4.45 10.05 -6.36
C THR A 218 -4.75 10.96 -7.55
N GLU A 219 -4.12 12.13 -7.62
CA GLU A 219 -4.30 13.10 -8.72
C GLU A 219 -3.77 12.57 -10.07
N CYS A 220 -2.65 11.85 -10.05
CA CYS A 220 -1.92 11.49 -11.27
C CYS A 220 -2.11 10.01 -11.68
N ALA A 221 -2.45 9.14 -10.73
CA ALA A 221 -2.55 7.71 -10.96
C ALA A 221 -3.75 7.38 -11.85
N PRO A 222 -3.55 6.59 -12.92
CA PRO A 222 -4.63 6.13 -13.78
C PRO A 222 -5.60 5.21 -13.01
N GLU A 223 -6.77 4.96 -13.60
CA GLU A 223 -7.82 4.14 -12.98
C GLU A 223 -7.32 2.75 -12.59
N GLU A 224 -6.37 2.19 -13.36
CA GLU A 224 -5.84 0.83 -13.18
C GLU A 224 -4.68 0.73 -12.18
N PHE A 225 -4.24 1.83 -11.59
CA PHE A 225 -3.19 1.78 -10.57
C PHE A 225 -3.69 1.01 -9.34
N PRO A 226 -2.93 0.06 -8.78
CA PRO A 226 -3.37 -0.73 -7.62
C PRO A 226 -3.53 0.10 -6.34
N ASN A 227 -4.42 -0.35 -5.45
CA ASN A 227 -4.56 0.17 -4.08
C ASN A 227 -4.69 1.70 -4.03
N ARG A 228 -5.48 2.29 -4.95
CA ARG A 228 -5.70 3.74 -4.98
C ARG A 228 -6.42 4.20 -3.73
N LEU A 229 -6.01 5.38 -3.26
CA LEU A 229 -6.65 6.06 -2.15
C LEU A 229 -7.39 7.29 -2.63
N THR A 230 -8.42 7.69 -1.89
CA THR A 230 -9.06 9.00 -2.01
C THR A 230 -8.14 10.08 -1.43
N ALA A 231 -8.45 11.35 -1.69
CA ALA A 231 -7.70 12.48 -1.13
C ALA A 231 -7.66 12.46 0.41
N ASP A 232 -8.65 11.83 1.05
CA ASP A 232 -8.74 11.69 2.50
C ASP A 232 -7.99 10.46 3.04
N GLY A 233 -7.38 9.65 2.17
CA GLY A 233 -6.60 8.46 2.54
C GLY A 233 -7.42 7.19 2.76
N TYR A 234 -8.68 7.16 2.31
CA TYR A 234 -9.52 5.96 2.30
C TYR A 234 -9.34 5.17 1.00
N GLU A 235 -9.61 3.88 1.01
CA GLU A 235 -9.55 3.05 -0.21
C GLU A 235 -10.65 3.48 -1.18
N VAL A 236 -10.32 3.55 -2.46
CA VAL A 236 -11.32 3.70 -3.53
C VAL A 236 -12.12 2.40 -3.64
N ASP A 237 -13.43 2.51 -3.91
CA ASP A 237 -14.28 1.34 -4.10
C ASP A 237 -13.89 0.59 -5.39
N GLU A 238 -13.13 -0.49 -5.21
CA GLU A 238 -12.67 -1.37 -6.28
C GLU A 238 -13.86 -2.11 -6.94
N GLU A 239 -14.93 -2.41 -6.18
CA GLU A 239 -16.14 -3.04 -6.74
C GLU A 239 -16.79 -2.09 -7.77
N GLU A 240 -16.98 -0.82 -7.39
CA GLU A 240 -17.55 0.19 -8.28
C GLU A 240 -16.65 0.46 -9.49
N THR A 241 -15.34 0.56 -9.26
CA THR A 241 -14.34 0.80 -10.32
C THR A 241 -14.36 -0.33 -11.36
N LEU A 242 -14.34 -1.59 -10.92
CA LEU A 242 -14.40 -2.75 -11.80
C LEU A 242 -15.72 -2.83 -12.56
N ARG A 243 -16.86 -2.52 -11.92
CA ARG A 243 -18.17 -2.46 -12.59
C ARG A 243 -18.20 -1.41 -13.69
N HIS A 244 -17.65 -0.22 -13.42
CA HIS A 244 -17.57 0.84 -14.43
C HIS A 244 -16.72 0.41 -15.63
N ARG A 245 -15.60 -0.26 -15.38
CA ARG A 245 -14.68 -0.75 -16.41
C ARG A 245 -15.28 -1.88 -17.25
N ILE A 246 -15.98 -2.83 -16.61
CA ILE A 246 -16.78 -3.87 -17.29
C ILE A 246 -17.77 -3.20 -18.24
N LYS A 247 -18.51 -2.19 -17.78
CA LYS A 247 -19.49 -1.47 -18.60
C LYS A 247 -18.84 -0.78 -19.80
N LYS A 248 -17.69 -0.12 -19.63
CA LYS A 248 -16.92 0.51 -20.73
C LYS A 248 -16.54 -0.52 -21.81
N ILE A 249 -16.05 -1.69 -21.42
CA ILE A 249 -15.67 -2.75 -22.38
C ILE A 249 -16.88 -3.36 -23.06
N GLU A 250 -17.97 -3.61 -22.32
CA GLU A 250 -19.21 -4.11 -22.92
C GLU A 250 -19.77 -3.14 -23.98
N GLN A 251 -19.69 -1.83 -23.73
CA GLN A 251 -20.04 -0.80 -24.70
C GLN A 251 -19.10 -0.80 -25.92
N LYS A 252 -17.81 -1.04 -25.72
CA LYS A 252 -16.82 -1.16 -26.80
C LYS A 252 -17.13 -2.36 -27.70
N ILE A 253 -17.42 -3.53 -27.12
CA ILE A 253 -17.81 -4.74 -27.85
C ILE A 253 -19.11 -4.50 -28.62
N GLU A 254 -20.12 -3.91 -27.97
CA GLU A 254 -21.41 -3.61 -28.59
C GLU A 254 -21.28 -2.66 -29.79
N SER A 255 -20.43 -1.64 -29.66
CA SER A 255 -20.13 -0.70 -30.75
C SER A 255 -19.41 -1.39 -31.91
N ALA A 256 -18.44 -2.27 -31.62
CA ALA A 256 -17.74 -3.03 -32.65
C ALA A 256 -18.70 -3.96 -33.41
N LEU A 257 -19.52 -4.72 -32.72
CA LEU A 257 -20.52 -5.62 -33.32
C LEU A 257 -21.56 -4.87 -34.18
N SER A 258 -21.90 -3.63 -33.81
CA SER A 258 -22.82 -2.80 -34.59
C SER A 258 -22.22 -2.29 -35.91
N SER A 259 -20.89 -2.30 -36.03
CA SER A 259 -20.16 -1.82 -37.22
C SER A 259 -19.84 -2.91 -38.25
N PHE A 260 -20.02 -4.20 -37.89
CA PHE A 260 -19.82 -5.31 -38.81
C PHE A 260 -21.11 -5.61 -39.59
N ASP A 261 -21.03 -5.49 -40.92
CA ASP A 261 -22.11 -5.91 -41.82
C ASP A 261 -22.17 -7.45 -41.86
N SER A 262 -23.12 -7.99 -41.10
CA SER A 262 -23.62 -9.36 -41.04
C SER A 262 -22.93 -10.43 -41.92
N SER A 263 -21.90 -11.08 -41.37
CA SER A 263 -21.62 -12.50 -41.67
C SER A 263 -21.02 -13.31 -40.50
N ASP A 264 -20.75 -12.66 -39.36
CA ASP A 264 -20.14 -13.30 -38.19
C ASP A 264 -21.13 -13.92 -37.20
N THR A 265 -20.64 -14.90 -36.45
CA THR A 265 -21.35 -15.87 -35.59
C THR A 265 -22.15 -15.28 -34.40
N ILE A 266 -22.03 -13.99 -34.10
CA ILE A 266 -22.71 -13.33 -32.98
C ILE A 266 -23.38 -12.04 -33.48
N THR A 267 -24.71 -12.00 -33.46
CA THR A 267 -25.47 -10.77 -33.75
C THR A 267 -25.54 -9.88 -32.51
N ILE A 268 -25.84 -8.58 -32.73
CA ILE A 268 -25.96 -7.59 -31.66
C ILE A 268 -27.06 -7.96 -30.65
N GLU A 269 -28.17 -8.53 -31.10
CA GLU A 269 -29.28 -8.98 -30.26
C GLU A 269 -28.83 -10.12 -29.35
N LYS A 270 -28.10 -11.10 -29.90
CA LYS A 270 -27.56 -12.23 -29.14
C LYS A 270 -26.54 -11.76 -28.11
N TRP A 271 -25.72 -10.76 -28.44
CA TRP A 271 -24.81 -10.12 -27.49
C TRP A 271 -25.57 -9.46 -26.33
N GLN A 272 -26.60 -8.68 -26.63
CA GLN A 272 -27.41 -8.01 -25.60
C GLN A 272 -28.11 -9.01 -24.66
N GLU A 273 -28.64 -10.11 -25.19
CA GLU A 273 -29.20 -11.20 -24.39
C GLU A 273 -28.15 -11.82 -23.45
N MET A 274 -26.96 -12.14 -23.97
CA MET A 274 -25.86 -12.69 -23.18
C MET A 274 -25.37 -11.71 -22.10
N ARG A 275 -25.31 -10.41 -22.42
CA ARG A 275 -24.94 -9.35 -21.46
C ARG A 275 -25.93 -9.28 -20.29
N ILE A 276 -27.23 -9.22 -20.59
CA ILE A 276 -28.29 -9.17 -19.56
C ILE A 276 -28.27 -10.44 -18.70
N GLY A 277 -28.08 -11.61 -19.31
CA GLY A 277 -27.94 -12.87 -18.58
C GLY A 277 -26.74 -12.86 -17.64
N SER A 278 -25.59 -12.37 -18.12
CA SER A 278 -24.37 -12.23 -17.31
C SER A 278 -24.54 -11.23 -16.16
N GLU A 279 -25.19 -10.08 -16.40
CA GLU A 279 -25.44 -9.07 -15.37
C GLU A 279 -26.30 -9.63 -14.23
N LYS A 280 -27.34 -10.39 -14.56
CA LYS A 280 -28.17 -11.10 -13.58
C LYS A 280 -27.38 -12.12 -12.78
N TYR A 281 -26.54 -12.91 -13.45
CA TYR A 281 -25.69 -13.91 -12.80
C TYR A 281 -24.71 -13.26 -11.81
N ILE A 282 -23.97 -12.24 -12.25
CA ILE A 282 -23.00 -11.51 -11.42
C ILE A 282 -23.70 -10.86 -10.22
N SER A 283 -24.86 -10.23 -10.45
CA SER A 283 -25.62 -9.61 -9.36
C SER A 283 -26.07 -10.63 -8.32
N ALA A 284 -26.51 -11.82 -8.75
CA ALA A 284 -26.89 -12.91 -7.85
C ALA A 284 -25.70 -13.45 -7.04
N GLU A 285 -24.53 -13.60 -7.66
CA GLU A 285 -23.30 -14.02 -6.97
C GLU A 285 -22.82 -12.99 -5.96
N LEU A 286 -22.87 -11.69 -6.30
CA LEU A 286 -22.51 -10.62 -5.36
C LEU A 286 -23.48 -10.56 -4.17
N ASP A 287 -24.78 -10.75 -4.42
CA ASP A 287 -25.79 -10.89 -3.38
C ASP A 287 -25.53 -12.10 -2.48
N PHE A 288 -25.15 -13.24 -3.07
CA PHE A 288 -24.75 -14.42 -2.32
C PHE A 288 -23.56 -14.10 -1.42
N ILE A 289 -22.51 -13.48 -1.95
CA ILE A 289 -21.32 -13.06 -1.18
C ILE A 289 -21.69 -12.10 -0.05
N ASN A 290 -22.58 -11.14 -0.28
CA ASN A 290 -23.04 -10.20 0.76
C ASN A 290 -23.75 -10.93 1.91
N ARG A 291 -24.53 -11.98 1.59
CA ARG A 291 -25.28 -12.79 2.54
C ARG A 291 -24.45 -13.88 3.21
N LEU A 292 -23.22 -14.12 2.75
CA LEU A 292 -22.30 -15.03 3.41
C LEU A 292 -22.01 -14.50 4.82
N ASN A 293 -22.58 -15.18 5.81
CA ASN A 293 -22.33 -14.89 7.22
C ASN A 293 -21.00 -15.55 7.67
N LEU A 294 -19.92 -15.21 6.97
CA LEU A 294 -18.61 -15.86 7.12
C LEU A 294 -17.81 -15.34 8.33
N ALA A 295 -18.23 -14.25 8.98
CA ALA A 295 -17.53 -13.68 10.13
C ALA A 295 -18.50 -13.10 11.17
N GLY A 296 -18.42 -13.57 12.42
CA GLY A 296 -18.87 -12.79 13.56
C GLY A 296 -18.00 -11.53 13.71
N ALA A 297 -18.44 -10.55 14.51
CA ALA A 297 -17.89 -9.20 14.64
C ALA A 297 -16.39 -9.06 15.02
N GLN A 298 -15.64 -10.17 15.09
CA GLN A 298 -14.23 -10.23 15.47
C GLN A 298 -13.32 -10.94 14.43
N TYR A 299 -13.83 -11.36 13.27
CA TYR A 299 -13.06 -12.13 12.28
C TYR A 299 -12.92 -11.41 10.93
N PHE A 300 -11.84 -11.76 10.21
CA PHE A 300 -11.46 -11.20 8.90
C PHE A 300 -12.58 -11.30 7.88
N ASP A 301 -12.98 -10.16 7.31
CA ASP A 301 -13.96 -10.10 6.24
C ASP A 301 -13.30 -10.36 4.88
N VAL A 302 -13.53 -11.55 4.32
CA VAL A 302 -13.02 -11.96 3.00
C VAL A 302 -13.97 -11.61 1.85
N ARG A 303 -15.15 -11.05 2.13
CA ARG A 303 -16.15 -10.73 1.12
C ARG A 303 -15.64 -9.74 0.07
N PRO A 304 -14.96 -8.62 0.43
CA PRO A 304 -14.42 -7.68 -0.57
C PRO A 304 -13.52 -8.38 -1.59
N PHE A 305 -12.58 -9.21 -1.13
CA PHE A 305 -11.70 -10.01 -1.99
C PHE A 305 -12.45 -10.96 -2.91
N MET A 306 -13.50 -11.63 -2.42
CA MET A 306 -14.31 -12.53 -3.26
C MET A 306 -15.03 -11.77 -4.37
N LYS A 307 -15.60 -10.60 -4.04
CA LYS A 307 -16.29 -9.74 -5.02
C LYS A 307 -15.32 -9.22 -6.07
N GLU A 308 -14.17 -8.71 -5.65
CA GLU A 308 -13.13 -8.23 -6.56
C GLU A 308 -12.67 -9.32 -7.52
N ASN A 309 -12.40 -10.54 -7.03
CA ASN A 309 -11.95 -11.63 -7.90
C ASN A 309 -13.00 -12.02 -8.93
N LEU A 310 -14.29 -12.09 -8.53
CA LEU A 310 -15.38 -12.36 -9.46
C LEU A 310 -15.43 -11.32 -10.58
N LEU A 311 -15.33 -10.05 -10.23
CA LEU A 311 -15.35 -8.94 -11.20
C LEU A 311 -14.09 -8.90 -12.05
N LYS A 312 -12.90 -9.17 -11.48
CA LYS A 312 -11.62 -9.26 -12.22
C LYS A 312 -11.64 -10.40 -13.24
N GLN A 313 -12.16 -11.58 -12.88
CA GLN A 313 -12.33 -12.70 -13.82
C GLN A 313 -13.29 -12.34 -14.96
N ARG A 314 -14.41 -11.68 -14.65
CA ARG A 314 -15.34 -11.19 -15.68
C ARG A 314 -14.66 -10.20 -16.62
N LEU A 315 -13.94 -9.24 -16.06
CA LEU A 315 -13.22 -8.23 -16.82
C LEU A 315 -12.20 -8.87 -17.77
N GLN A 316 -11.37 -9.81 -17.28
CA GLN A 316 -10.41 -10.56 -18.11
C GLN A 316 -11.08 -11.30 -19.26
N TYR A 317 -12.21 -11.96 -18.99
CA TYR A 317 -12.98 -12.65 -20.03
C TYR A 317 -13.54 -11.68 -21.08
N LEU A 318 -14.02 -10.51 -20.65
CA LEU A 318 -14.52 -9.47 -21.55
C LEU A 318 -13.40 -8.82 -22.37
N GLU A 319 -12.23 -8.59 -21.78
CA GLU A 319 -11.04 -8.10 -22.49
C GLU A 319 -10.60 -9.11 -23.55
N PHE A 320 -10.63 -10.41 -23.24
CA PHE A 320 -10.37 -11.46 -24.22
C PHE A 320 -11.37 -11.39 -25.39
N ILE A 321 -12.67 -11.31 -25.12
CA ILE A 321 -13.69 -11.16 -26.19
C ILE A 321 -13.46 -9.87 -26.98
N ALA A 322 -13.19 -8.75 -26.31
CA ALA A 322 -12.97 -7.48 -26.98
C ALA A 322 -11.79 -7.54 -27.95
N ASN A 323 -10.72 -8.24 -27.60
CA ASN A 323 -9.57 -8.42 -28.50
C ASN A 323 -9.92 -9.27 -29.73
N GLU A 324 -10.74 -10.31 -29.56
CA GLU A 324 -11.20 -11.16 -30.67
C GLU A 324 -12.19 -10.43 -31.60
N VAL A 325 -13.07 -9.59 -31.04
CA VAL A 325 -14.15 -8.91 -31.80
C VAL A 325 -13.70 -7.59 -32.42
N VAL A 326 -12.82 -6.84 -31.76
CA VAL A 326 -12.36 -5.52 -32.24
C VAL A 326 -11.19 -5.67 -33.23
N GLY A 327 -10.54 -6.84 -33.27
CA GLY A 327 -9.32 -7.08 -34.03
C GLY A 327 -8.10 -6.46 -33.35
N VAL A 328 -6.99 -7.20 -33.33
CA VAL A 328 -5.69 -6.66 -32.92
C VAL A 328 -5.21 -5.72 -34.02
N ASP A 329 -5.47 -4.42 -33.87
CA ASP A 329 -4.64 -3.35 -34.41
C ASP A 329 -4.87 -2.06 -33.60
N ALA A 330 -4.01 -1.86 -32.61
CA ALA A 330 -3.61 -0.56 -32.08
C ALA A 330 -2.13 -0.64 -31.68
#